data_AF-A0A7S4UF98-F1
#
_entry.id   AF-A0A7S4UF98-F1
#
_cell.length_a   1.000
_cell.length_b   1.000
_cell.length_c   1.000
_cell.angle_alpha   90.00
_cell.angle_beta   90.00
_cell.angle_gamma   90.00
#
_symmetry.space_group_name_H-M   'P 1'
#
loop_
_entity.id
_entity.type
_entity.pdbx_description
1 polymer ?
#
loop_
_entity_poly.entity_id
_entity_poly.type
_entity_poly.pdbx_seq_one_letter_code
_entity_poly.pdbx_strand_id
1 'polypeptide(L)'
;MAEWNTIVSGFVLALYFLFYTGFDKASKSIKPELMTEVLLGQKGLKHSVQQLNKIFALAGLTLLGLPHFDCSWYAAFMLWIHWGVSIWQFYGKANIPSVEKFLTIPNDIVQQQNKSETIKKLSLIFGALGQLFLLSYLHLFPGFGIERVLMYALSFAVCHFYLMEVDPNFKLHVRPAGYAAFFVPIFTVLMLFIGAMEPR
;
A
#
# COMPACT_ATOMS: atom_id res chain seq x y z
N MET A 1 12.18 -7.20 -22.06
CA MET A 1 11.70 -6.37 -20.93
C MET A 1 10.77 -7.14 -19.99
N ALA A 2 9.81 -7.93 -20.49
CA ALA A 2 8.88 -8.71 -19.64
C ALA A 2 9.58 -9.66 -18.64
N GLU A 3 10.66 -10.34 -19.04
CA GLU A 3 11.44 -11.21 -18.15
C GLU A 3 12.04 -10.43 -16.97
N TRP A 4 12.63 -9.26 -17.24
CA TRP A 4 13.19 -8.39 -16.20
C TRP A 4 12.11 -7.90 -15.23
N ASN A 5 10.94 -7.49 -15.72
CA ASN A 5 9.83 -7.05 -14.86
C ASN A 5 9.35 -8.19 -13.95
N THR A 6 9.33 -9.42 -14.45
CA THR A 6 9.00 -10.62 -13.64
C THR A 6 10.04 -10.85 -12.55
N ILE A 7 11.33 -10.82 -12.90
CA ILE A 7 12.44 -11.04 -11.97
C ILE A 7 12.44 -9.97 -10.88
N VAL A 8 12.32 -8.70 -11.25
CA VAL A 8 12.28 -7.57 -10.31
C VAL A 8 11.07 -7.69 -9.38
N SER A 9 9.90 -8.03 -9.93
CA SER A 9 8.68 -8.21 -9.13
C SER A 9 8.79 -9.36 -8.13
N GLY A 10 9.32 -10.50 -8.57
CA GLY A 10 9.60 -11.64 -7.69
C GLY A 10 10.64 -11.31 -6.62
N PHE A 11 11.69 -10.57 -6.98
CA PHE A 11 12.74 -10.14 -6.06
C PHE A 11 12.20 -9.19 -4.99
N VAL A 12 11.45 -8.15 -5.36
CA VAL A 12 10.82 -7.23 -4.40
C VAL A 12 9.88 -7.97 -3.45
N LEU A 13 9.06 -8.88 -3.97
CA LEU A 13 8.17 -9.71 -3.15
C LEU A 13 8.96 -10.57 -2.16
N ALA A 14 10.03 -11.22 -2.60
CA ALA A 14 10.90 -12.03 -1.75
C ALA A 14 11.60 -11.19 -0.67
N LEU A 15 12.06 -9.98 -1.00
CA LEU A 15 12.64 -9.05 -0.02
C LEU A 15 11.63 -8.66 1.06
N TYR A 16 10.39 -8.35 0.69
CA TYR A 16 9.35 -8.08 1.69
C TYR A 16 9.02 -9.33 2.52
N PHE A 17 8.94 -10.50 1.89
CA PHE A 17 8.73 -11.72 2.64
C PHE A 17 9.85 -11.98 3.66
N LEU A 18 11.12 -11.80 3.28
CA LEU A 18 12.26 -11.99 4.16
C LEU A 18 12.36 -10.92 5.25
N PHE A 19 12.39 -9.65 4.86
CA PHE A 19 12.74 -8.55 5.75
C PHE A 19 11.53 -7.88 6.43
N TYR A 20 10.32 -8.02 5.89
CA TYR A 20 9.12 -7.54 6.57
C TYR A 20 8.53 -8.62 7.47
N THR A 21 8.25 -9.82 6.94
CA THR A 21 7.65 -10.90 7.73
C THR A 21 8.64 -11.50 8.71
N GLY A 22 9.87 -11.76 8.29
CA GLY A 22 10.92 -12.29 9.16
C GLY A 22 11.36 -11.34 10.27
N PHE A 23 11.06 -10.03 10.19
CA PHE A 23 11.50 -9.07 11.21
C PHE A 23 10.62 -9.09 12.46
N ASP A 24 11.21 -9.44 13.59
CA ASP A 24 10.59 -9.37 14.90
C ASP A 24 10.73 -7.97 15.51
N LYS A 25 9.61 -7.30 15.75
CA LYS A 25 9.58 -5.95 16.32
C LYS A 25 10.15 -5.90 17.74
N ALA A 26 10.01 -6.98 18.52
CA ALA A 26 10.43 -6.99 19.93
C ALA A 26 11.96 -7.11 20.05
N SER A 27 12.55 -8.12 19.40
CA SER A 27 14.01 -8.32 19.41
C SER A 27 14.78 -7.46 18.40
N LYS A 28 14.08 -6.76 17.50
CA LYS A 28 14.66 -5.97 16.39
C LYS A 28 15.61 -6.79 15.50
N SER A 29 15.31 -8.07 15.29
CA SER A 29 16.13 -9.01 14.54
C SER A 29 15.31 -9.81 13.54
N ILE A 30 15.97 -10.42 12.54
CA ILE A 30 15.33 -11.33 11.60
C ILE A 30 15.26 -12.73 12.24
N LYS A 31 14.05 -13.29 12.30
CA LYS A 31 13.73 -14.61 12.81
C LYS A 31 13.12 -15.47 11.69
N PRO A 32 13.86 -16.45 11.14
CA PRO A 32 13.37 -17.31 10.08
C PRO A 32 12.06 -18.04 10.42
N GLU A 33 11.85 -18.31 11.70
CA GLU A 33 10.67 -18.99 12.21
C GLU A 33 9.38 -18.23 11.85
N LEU A 34 9.40 -16.90 11.90
CA LEU A 34 8.24 -16.07 11.55
C LEU A 34 7.83 -16.22 10.07
N MET A 35 8.79 -16.48 9.18
CA MET A 35 8.50 -16.77 7.79
C MET A 35 7.86 -18.14 7.63
N THR A 36 8.43 -19.16 8.30
CA THR A 36 7.88 -20.52 8.26
C THR A 36 6.49 -20.59 8.89
N GLU A 37 6.23 -19.81 9.94
CA GLU A 37 4.92 -19.69 10.57
C GLU A 37 3.86 -19.21 9.56
N VAL A 38 4.21 -18.24 8.71
CA VAL A 38 3.31 -17.70 7.67
C VAL A 38 3.15 -18.68 6.50
N LEU A 39 4.21 -19.34 6.05
CA LEU A 39 4.12 -20.29 4.93
C LEU A 39 3.34 -21.55 5.30
N LEU A 40 3.58 -22.07 6.51
CA LEU A 40 2.99 -23.32 6.99
C LEU A 40 1.67 -23.09 7.73
N GLY A 41 1.25 -21.85 7.92
CA GLY A 41 -0.01 -21.56 8.60
C GLY A 41 -0.01 -21.91 10.09
N GLN A 42 1.15 -21.92 10.75
CA GLN A 42 1.29 -22.41 12.13
C GLN A 42 0.46 -21.59 13.14
N LYS A 43 0.26 -20.29 12.88
CA LYS A 43 -0.62 -19.39 13.67
C LYS A 43 -2.05 -19.31 13.10
N GLY A 44 -2.41 -20.22 12.21
CA GLY A 44 -3.68 -20.27 11.50
C GLY A 44 -3.66 -19.58 10.14
N LEU A 45 -4.52 -20.05 9.23
CA LEU A 45 -4.63 -19.54 7.86
C LEU A 45 -4.99 -18.05 7.83
N LYS A 46 -5.88 -17.60 8.72
CA LYS A 46 -6.28 -16.19 8.79
C LYS A 46 -5.10 -15.26 9.06
N HIS A 47 -4.22 -15.64 9.99
CA HIS A 47 -3.01 -14.88 10.30
C HIS A 47 -2.08 -14.82 9.09
N SER A 48 -1.86 -15.97 8.45
CA SER A 48 -0.95 -16.11 7.31
C SER A 48 -1.42 -15.29 6.11
N VAL A 49 -2.71 -15.40 5.77
CA VAL A 49 -3.33 -14.58 4.72
C VAL A 49 -3.20 -13.10 5.04
N GLN A 50 -3.36 -12.69 6.31
CA GLN A 50 -3.19 -11.29 6.70
C GLN A 50 -1.74 -10.80 6.53
N GLN A 51 -0.73 -11.62 6.84
CA GLN A 51 0.68 -11.24 6.64
C GLN A 51 1.03 -11.18 5.15
N LEU A 52 0.61 -12.18 4.37
CA LEU A 52 0.78 -12.17 2.92
C LEU A 52 0.09 -10.96 2.29
N ASN A 53 -1.14 -10.65 2.69
CA ASN A 53 -1.87 -9.48 2.22
C ASN A 53 -1.08 -8.16 2.38
N LYS A 54 -0.36 -8.00 3.50
CA LYS A 54 0.51 -6.84 3.73
C LYS A 54 1.74 -6.85 2.83
N ILE A 55 2.37 -8.02 2.66
CA ILE A 55 3.52 -8.18 1.75
C ILE A 55 3.13 -7.79 0.32
N PHE A 56 1.98 -8.26 -0.16
CA PHE A 56 1.45 -7.89 -1.47
C PHE A 56 1.21 -6.38 -1.59
N ALA A 57 0.64 -5.74 -0.56
CA ALA A 57 0.44 -4.30 -0.54
C ALA A 57 1.77 -3.52 -0.66
N LEU A 58 2.76 -3.90 0.15
CA LEU A 58 4.07 -3.25 0.20
C LEU A 58 4.87 -3.46 -1.08
N ALA A 59 4.90 -4.69 -1.59
CA ALA A 59 5.58 -5.03 -2.83
C ALA A 59 4.92 -4.32 -4.02
N GLY A 60 3.59 -4.36 -4.11
CA GLY A 60 2.84 -3.69 -5.17
C GLY A 60 3.07 -2.18 -5.19
N LEU A 61 3.00 -1.52 -4.02
CA LEU A 61 3.26 -0.08 -3.91
C LEU A 61 4.72 0.28 -4.28
N THR A 62 5.69 -0.52 -3.84
CA THR A 62 7.10 -0.31 -4.18
C THR A 62 7.33 -0.45 -5.69
N LEU A 63 6.78 -1.52 -6.29
CA LEU A 63 6.90 -1.77 -7.73
C LEU A 63 6.26 -0.67 -8.56
N LEU A 64 5.10 -0.15 -8.16
CA LEU A 64 4.45 0.98 -8.83
C LEU A 64 5.33 2.24 -8.81
N GLY A 65 6.12 2.40 -7.75
CA GLY A 65 7.04 3.50 -7.57
C GLY A 65 8.42 3.29 -8.22
N LEU A 66 8.67 2.23 -8.99
CA LEU A 66 9.98 2.04 -9.66
C LEU A 66 9.97 2.67 -11.07
N PRO A 67 10.65 3.81 -11.29
CA PRO A 67 10.50 4.60 -12.52
C PRO A 67 11.12 3.95 -13.78
N HIS A 68 12.00 2.95 -13.62
CA HIS A 68 12.74 2.32 -14.72
C HIS A 68 12.20 0.96 -15.15
N PHE A 69 11.26 0.38 -14.39
CA PHE A 69 10.68 -0.92 -14.70
C PHE A 69 9.19 -0.76 -14.93
N ASP A 70 8.69 -1.23 -16.07
CA ASP A 70 7.25 -1.28 -16.32
C ASP A 70 6.61 -2.47 -15.56
N CYS A 71 6.67 -2.38 -14.24
CA CYS A 71 6.09 -3.34 -13.31
C CYS A 71 4.62 -3.00 -12.99
N SER A 72 4.02 -2.04 -13.69
CA SER A 72 2.71 -1.47 -13.38
C SER A 72 1.60 -2.51 -13.29
N TRP A 73 1.61 -3.52 -14.17
CA TRP A 73 0.64 -4.62 -14.14
C TRP A 73 0.85 -5.57 -12.95
N TYR A 74 2.09 -5.92 -12.62
CA TYR A 74 2.39 -6.73 -11.43
C TYR A 74 2.01 -5.97 -10.15
N ALA A 75 2.36 -4.69 -10.09
CA ALA A 75 1.98 -3.81 -9.00
C ALA A 75 0.46 -3.75 -8.82
N ALA A 76 -0.28 -3.49 -9.91
CA ALA A 76 -1.74 -3.44 -9.87
C ALA A 76 -2.36 -4.76 -9.44
N PHE A 77 -1.89 -5.90 -9.98
CA PHE A 77 -2.37 -7.21 -9.58
C PHE A 77 -2.17 -7.46 -8.07
N MET A 78 -0.99 -7.14 -7.54
CA MET A 78 -0.71 -7.29 -6.11
C MET A 78 -1.60 -6.37 -5.25
N LEU A 79 -1.82 -5.13 -5.69
CA LEU A 79 -2.67 -4.17 -4.99
C LEU A 79 -4.17 -4.53 -5.09
N TRP A 80 -4.62 -5.16 -6.17
CA TRP A 80 -5.99 -5.68 -6.31
C TRP A 80 -6.23 -6.88 -5.41
N ILE A 81 -5.27 -7.82 -5.34
CA ILE A 81 -5.30 -8.88 -4.33
C ILE A 81 -5.40 -8.25 -2.94
N HIS A 82 -4.57 -7.23 -2.68
CA HIS A 82 -4.58 -6.58 -1.39
C HIS A 82 -5.95 -6.00 -1.01
N TRP A 83 -6.54 -5.27 -1.96
CA TRP A 83 -7.86 -4.68 -1.82
C TRP A 83 -8.94 -5.75 -1.60
N GLY A 84 -8.98 -6.78 -2.44
CA GLY A 84 -9.98 -7.86 -2.37
C GLY A 84 -9.91 -8.65 -1.06
N VAL A 85 -8.70 -9.03 -0.63
CA VAL A 85 -8.50 -9.72 0.66
C VAL A 85 -8.88 -8.82 1.83
N SER A 86 -8.54 -7.53 1.77
CA SER A 86 -8.86 -6.59 2.84
C SER A 86 -10.38 -6.37 2.97
N ILE A 87 -11.11 -6.25 1.86
CA ILE A 87 -12.58 -6.22 1.88
C ILE A 87 -13.11 -7.50 2.50
N TRP A 88 -12.71 -8.67 1.98
CA TRP A 88 -13.21 -9.96 2.48
C TRP A 88 -12.95 -10.14 3.98
N GLN A 89 -11.76 -9.76 4.48
CA GLN A 89 -11.40 -9.94 5.88
C GLN A 89 -12.02 -8.92 6.83
N PHE A 90 -12.15 -7.66 6.42
CA PHE A 90 -12.41 -6.55 7.34
C PHE A 90 -13.72 -5.81 7.08
N TYR A 91 -14.40 -6.02 5.96
CA TYR A 91 -15.69 -5.38 5.68
C TYR A 91 -16.72 -5.65 6.79
N GLY A 92 -17.41 -4.59 7.23
CA GLY A 92 -18.41 -4.66 8.29
C GLY A 92 -17.83 -4.88 9.70
N LYS A 93 -16.50 -4.86 9.86
CA LYS A 93 -15.82 -4.94 11.16
C LYS A 93 -15.30 -3.57 11.58
N ALA A 94 -14.76 -3.47 12.80
CA ALA A 94 -14.21 -2.22 13.34
C ALA A 94 -13.19 -1.52 12.43
N ASN A 95 -12.52 -2.25 11.52
CA ASN A 95 -11.45 -1.73 10.68
C ASN A 95 -11.91 -1.22 9.30
N ILE A 96 -13.03 -1.74 8.76
CA ILE A 96 -13.65 -1.22 7.52
C ILE A 96 -15.13 -0.95 7.84
N PRO A 97 -15.49 0.31 8.11
CA PRO A 97 -16.87 0.69 8.37
C PRO A 97 -17.79 0.31 7.20
N SER A 98 -19.07 0.06 7.49
CA SER A 98 -20.09 0.01 6.44
C SER A 98 -20.14 1.34 5.69
N VAL A 99 -20.59 1.31 4.43
CA VAL A 99 -20.67 2.50 3.56
C VAL A 99 -21.44 3.65 4.24
N GLU A 100 -22.49 3.33 4.98
CA GLU A 100 -23.28 4.31 5.75
C GLU A 100 -22.44 5.13 6.74
N LYS A 101 -21.43 4.52 7.37
CA LYS A 101 -20.54 5.19 8.32
C LYS A 101 -19.53 6.13 7.66
N PHE A 102 -19.39 6.11 6.33
CA PHE A 102 -18.58 7.11 5.62
C PHE A 102 -19.30 8.47 5.55
N LEU A 103 -20.63 8.49 5.63
CA LEU A 103 -21.40 9.74 5.63
C LEU A 103 -21.16 10.59 6.88
N THR A 104 -20.65 9.98 7.97
CA THR A 104 -20.37 10.69 9.23
C THR A 104 -19.01 11.38 9.25
N ILE A 105 -18.13 11.17 8.26
CA ILE A 105 -16.75 11.69 8.26
C ILE A 105 -16.69 13.21 8.48
N PRO A 106 -17.51 14.06 7.83
CA PRO A 106 -17.48 15.50 8.07
C PRO A 106 -17.74 15.84 9.54
N ASN A 107 -18.71 15.17 10.16
CA ASN A 107 -19.06 15.38 11.56
C ASN A 107 -17.96 14.85 12.49
N ASP A 108 -17.39 13.69 12.19
CA ASP A 108 -16.31 13.07 12.97
C ASP A 108 -15.06 13.97 13.01
N ILE A 109 -14.73 14.62 11.88
CA ILE A 109 -13.60 15.56 11.77
C ILE A 109 -13.86 16.81 12.61
N VAL A 110 -15.07 17.38 12.53
CA VAL A 110 -15.44 18.61 13.25
C VAL A 110 -15.49 18.38 14.75
N GLN A 111 -16.06 17.25 15.19
CA GLN A 111 -16.30 16.96 16.60
C GLN A 111 -15.10 16.30 17.30
N GLN A 112 -14.09 15.83 16.56
CA GLN A 112 -12.90 15.12 17.06
C GLN A 112 -13.18 13.92 18.00
N GLN A 113 -14.42 13.43 18.06
CA GLN A 113 -14.84 12.42 19.06
C GLN A 113 -14.17 11.06 18.88
N ASN A 114 -13.68 10.73 17.67
CA ASN A 114 -13.02 9.44 17.42
C ASN A 114 -11.87 9.52 16.40
N LYS A 115 -10.78 10.20 16.78
CA LYS A 115 -9.61 10.42 15.91
C LYS A 115 -9.08 9.15 15.23
N SER A 116 -9.06 8.03 15.95
CA SER A 116 -8.57 6.76 15.40
C SER A 116 -9.44 6.26 14.24
N GLU A 117 -10.76 6.27 14.44
CA GLU A 117 -11.72 5.84 13.43
C GLU A 117 -11.68 6.77 12.21
N THR A 118 -11.62 8.10 12.43
CA THR A 118 -11.50 9.08 11.35
C THR A 118 -10.25 8.85 10.50
N ILE A 119 -9.09 8.60 11.11
CA ILE A 119 -7.84 8.30 10.39
C ILE A 119 -8.01 7.06 9.51
N LYS A 120 -8.66 6.00 10.01
CA LYS A 120 -8.89 4.78 9.22
C LYS A 120 -9.88 5.01 8.08
N LYS A 121 -10.95 5.76 8.30
CA LYS A 121 -11.89 6.16 7.23
C LYS A 121 -11.19 6.95 6.12
N LEU A 122 -10.37 7.95 6.49
CA LEU A 122 -9.58 8.73 5.53
C LEU A 122 -8.59 7.85 4.77
N SER A 123 -7.90 6.94 5.46
CA SER A 123 -7.00 5.97 4.82
C SER A 123 -7.72 5.17 3.74
N LEU A 124 -8.94 4.68 4.00
CA LEU A 124 -9.72 3.92 3.02
C LEU A 124 -10.11 4.77 1.80
N ILE A 125 -10.47 6.04 2.01
CA ILE A 125 -10.74 6.99 0.90
C ILE A 125 -9.49 7.14 0.02
N PHE A 126 -8.34 7.38 0.62
CA PHE A 126 -7.08 7.48 -0.12
C PHE A 126 -6.73 6.18 -0.84
N GLY A 127 -6.99 5.02 -0.23
CA GLY A 127 -6.79 3.73 -0.88
C GLY A 127 -7.69 3.56 -2.11
N ALA A 128 -8.96 3.93 -2.01
CA ALA A 128 -9.92 3.87 -3.11
C ALA A 128 -9.56 4.84 -4.25
N LEU A 129 -9.18 6.08 -3.92
CA LEU A 129 -8.71 7.06 -4.91
C LEU A 129 -7.44 6.55 -5.60
N GLY A 130 -6.47 6.02 -4.85
CA GLY A 130 -5.26 5.43 -5.42
C GLY A 130 -5.56 4.32 -6.44
N GLN A 131 -6.52 3.44 -6.13
CA GLN A 131 -6.98 2.40 -7.05
C GLN A 131 -7.66 2.96 -8.30
N LEU A 132 -8.51 3.99 -8.15
CA LEU A 132 -9.18 4.64 -9.27
C LEU A 132 -8.17 5.27 -10.24
N PHE A 133 -7.16 5.99 -9.73
CA PHE A 133 -6.11 6.58 -10.54
C PHE A 133 -5.21 5.51 -11.16
N LEU A 134 -4.91 4.42 -10.45
CA LEU A 134 -4.15 3.30 -11.00
C LEU A 134 -4.89 2.61 -12.17
N LEU A 135 -6.19 2.35 -12.02
CA LEU A 135 -7.03 1.81 -13.10
C LEU A 135 -7.07 2.77 -14.30
N SER A 136 -7.22 4.07 -14.04
CA SER A 136 -7.21 5.10 -15.07
C SER A 136 -5.88 5.15 -15.83
N TYR A 137 -4.76 5.05 -15.11
CA TYR A 137 -3.42 4.97 -15.67
C TYR A 137 -3.25 3.76 -16.59
N LEU A 138 -3.76 2.59 -16.18
CA LEU A 138 -3.60 1.35 -16.94
C LEU A 138 -4.53 1.23 -18.16
N HIS A 139 -5.74 1.79 -18.12
CA HIS A 139 -6.80 1.48 -19.10
C HIS A 139 -7.39 2.69 -19.84
N LEU A 140 -7.43 3.87 -19.22
CA LEU A 140 -8.23 5.00 -19.73
C LEU A 140 -7.42 6.07 -20.45
N PHE A 141 -6.14 6.25 -20.10
CA PHE A 141 -5.31 7.33 -20.64
C PHE A 141 -3.97 6.84 -21.21
N PRO A 142 -3.93 5.99 -22.25
CA PRO A 142 -2.71 5.79 -23.03
C PRO A 142 -2.41 7.06 -23.85
N GLY A 143 -1.86 8.11 -23.22
CA GLY A 143 -1.61 9.41 -23.87
C GLY A 143 -1.13 10.54 -22.94
N PHE A 144 -1.19 11.79 -23.43
CA PHE A 144 -0.73 13.00 -22.73
C PHE A 144 -1.29 13.09 -21.29
N GLY A 145 -0.40 13.31 -20.32
CA GLY A 145 -0.78 13.47 -18.91
C GLY A 145 -0.77 12.18 -18.08
N ILE A 146 -0.37 11.03 -18.65
CA ILE A 146 -0.26 9.74 -17.94
C ILE A 146 0.64 9.81 -16.69
N GLU A 147 1.71 10.61 -16.75
CA GLU A 147 2.62 10.89 -15.62
C GLU A 147 1.88 11.54 -14.45
N ARG A 148 0.94 12.47 -14.72
CA ARG A 148 0.14 13.11 -13.67
C ARG A 148 -0.84 12.14 -13.03
N VAL A 149 -1.44 11.26 -13.83
CA VAL A 149 -2.33 10.20 -13.32
C VAL A 149 -1.57 9.23 -12.41
N LEU A 150 -0.36 8.82 -12.81
CA LEU A 150 0.53 7.99 -11.98
C LEU A 150 0.97 8.71 -10.70
N MET A 151 1.31 10.01 -10.80
CA MET A 151 1.66 10.83 -9.64
C MET A 151 0.51 10.87 -8.62
N TYR A 152 -0.75 11.03 -9.06
CA TYR A 152 -1.91 10.97 -8.17
C TYR A 152 -2.12 9.57 -7.57
N ALA A 153 -1.99 8.51 -8.38
CA ALA A 153 -2.09 7.13 -7.90
C ALA A 153 -1.08 6.84 -6.77
N LEU A 154 0.20 7.21 -6.98
CA LEU A 154 1.26 7.04 -5.99
C LEU A 154 1.03 7.91 -4.75
N SER A 155 0.65 9.18 -4.93
CA SER A 155 0.39 10.10 -3.80
C SER A 155 -0.71 9.58 -2.89
N PHE A 156 -1.84 9.15 -3.46
CA PHE A 156 -2.94 8.60 -2.68
C PHE A 156 -2.60 7.24 -2.06
N ALA A 157 -1.83 6.39 -2.74
CA ALA A 157 -1.38 5.13 -2.17
C ALA A 157 -0.42 5.32 -0.97
N VAL A 158 0.49 6.30 -1.04
CA VAL A 158 1.37 6.69 0.07
C VAL A 158 0.56 7.25 1.25
N CYS A 159 -0.41 8.13 0.98
CA CYS A 159 -1.31 8.65 2.01
C CYS A 159 -2.12 7.54 2.69
N HIS A 160 -2.66 6.59 1.90
CA HIS A 160 -3.33 5.40 2.42
C HIS A 160 -2.42 4.62 3.37
N PHE A 161 -1.22 4.26 2.91
CA PHE A 161 -0.24 3.51 3.70
C PHE A 161 0.17 4.26 4.98
N TYR A 162 0.47 5.56 4.89
CA TYR A 162 0.80 6.41 6.04
C TYR A 162 -0.29 6.33 7.11
N LEU A 163 -1.54 6.57 6.72
CA LEU A 163 -2.67 6.59 7.66
C LEU A 163 -3.02 5.20 8.21
N MET A 164 -2.63 4.12 7.52
CA MET A 164 -2.73 2.77 8.06
C MET A 164 -1.75 2.51 9.20
N GLU A 165 -0.58 3.14 9.17
CA GLU A 165 0.55 2.86 10.09
C GLU A 165 0.74 3.92 11.19
N VAL A 166 0.08 5.07 11.09
CA VAL A 166 0.05 6.05 12.19
C VAL A 166 -0.98 5.70 13.27
N ASP A 167 -0.62 6.02 14.51
CA ASP A 167 -1.54 6.01 15.64
C ASP A 167 -2.30 7.35 15.77
N PRO A 168 -3.27 7.48 16.68
CA PRO A 168 -4.03 8.72 16.88
C PRO A 168 -3.20 9.94 17.33
N ASN A 169 -1.94 9.73 17.73
CA ASN A 169 -0.98 10.78 18.09
C ASN A 169 0.02 11.05 16.95
N PHE A 170 -0.27 10.57 15.74
CA PHE A 170 0.57 10.70 14.55
C PHE A 170 1.97 10.09 14.71
N LYS A 171 2.15 9.09 15.59
CA LYS A 171 3.39 8.32 15.64
C LYS A 171 3.32 7.18 14.63
N LEU A 172 4.34 7.08 13.80
CA LEU A 172 4.43 6.09 12.73
C LEU A 172 5.02 4.77 13.26
N HIS A 173 4.32 3.65 13.05
CA HIS A 173 4.70 2.33 13.59
C HIS A 173 5.17 1.32 12.53
N VAL A 174 5.95 1.80 11.57
CA VAL A 174 6.41 1.03 10.39
C VAL A 174 7.62 0.15 10.72
N ARG A 175 7.65 -1.08 10.17
CA ARG A 175 8.83 -1.96 10.24
C ARG A 175 9.94 -1.43 9.31
N PRO A 176 11.24 -1.69 9.57
CA PRO A 176 12.33 -1.21 8.73
C PRO A 176 12.13 -1.42 7.23
N ALA A 177 11.75 -2.63 6.79
CA ALA A 177 11.48 -2.92 5.37
C ALA A 177 10.26 -2.16 4.82
N GLY A 178 9.27 -1.85 5.67
CA GLY A 178 8.09 -1.09 5.27
C GLY A 178 8.39 0.35 4.84
N TYR A 179 9.51 0.93 5.29
CA TYR A 179 9.93 2.26 4.84
C TYR A 179 10.27 2.32 3.35
N ALA A 180 10.69 1.21 2.73
CA ALA A 180 10.93 1.21 1.29
C ALA A 180 9.64 1.46 0.47
N ALA A 181 8.50 0.93 0.93
CA ALA A 181 7.19 1.19 0.32
C ALA A 181 6.69 2.62 0.58
N PHE A 182 7.40 3.37 1.43
CA PHE A 182 7.17 4.78 1.65
C PHE A 182 8.06 5.64 0.75
N PHE A 183 9.37 5.42 0.84
CA PHE A 183 10.36 6.28 0.18
C PHE A 183 10.39 6.12 -1.34
N VAL A 184 10.27 4.90 -1.86
CA VAL A 184 10.35 4.66 -3.31
C VAL A 184 9.21 5.39 -4.06
N PRO A 185 7.94 5.24 -3.68
CA PRO A 185 6.84 6.03 -4.28
C PRO A 185 6.99 7.54 -4.12
N ILE A 186 7.42 8.03 -2.94
CA ILE A 186 7.60 9.47 -2.69
C ILE A 186 8.67 10.04 -3.62
N PHE A 187 9.81 9.35 -3.72
CA PHE A 187 10.88 9.76 -4.62
C PHE A 187 10.38 9.85 -6.06
N THR A 188 9.62 8.85 -6.51
CA THR A 188 9.05 8.85 -7.86
C THR A 188 8.03 9.95 -8.08
N VAL A 189 7.18 10.25 -7.10
CA VAL A 189 6.27 11.41 -7.15
C VAL A 189 7.05 12.72 -7.31
N LEU A 190 8.16 12.90 -6.56
CA LEU A 190 9.00 14.08 -6.69
C LEU A 190 9.65 14.19 -8.06
N MET A 191 10.16 13.07 -8.61
CA MET A 191 10.76 13.04 -9.95
C MET A 191 9.72 13.39 -11.03
N LEU A 192 8.52 12.81 -10.95
CA LEU A 192 7.42 13.13 -11.88
C LEU A 192 6.99 14.59 -11.76
N PHE A 193 6.95 15.14 -10.55
CA PHE A 193 6.61 16.55 -10.33
C PHE A 193 7.65 17.49 -10.93
N ILE A 194 8.94 17.22 -10.73
CA ILE A 194 10.04 18.01 -11.31
C ILE A 194 9.98 17.96 -12.85
N GLY A 195 9.85 16.76 -13.43
CA GLY A 195 9.74 16.60 -14.89
C GLY A 195 8.50 17.29 -15.47
N ALA A 196 7.41 17.39 -14.71
CA ALA A 196 6.21 18.11 -15.15
C ALA A 196 6.36 19.65 -15.12
N MET A 197 7.36 20.20 -14.44
CA MET A 197 7.64 21.64 -14.38
C MET A 197 8.59 22.11 -15.49
N GLU A 198 9.27 21.21 -16.19
CA GLU A 198 10.15 21.59 -17.30
C GLU A 198 9.31 22.06 -18.51
N PRO A 199 9.56 23.26 -19.06
CA PRO A 199 8.87 23.73 -20.25
C PRO A 199 9.24 22.83 -21.44
N ARG A 200 8.22 22.24 -22.07
CA ARG A 200 8.35 21.44 -23.30
C ARG A 200 8.45 22.32 -24.53
#